data_AF-A0A6I1K625-F1
#
_entry.id   AF-A0A6I1K625-F1
#
_cell.length_a   1.000
_cell.length_b   1.000
_cell.length_c   1.000
_cell.angle_alpha   90.00
_cell.angle_beta   90.00
_cell.angle_gamma   90.00
#
_symmetry.space_group_name_H-M   'P 1'
#
loop_
_entity.id
_entity.type
_entity.pdbx_description
1 polymer ?
#
loop_
_entity_poly.entity_id
_entity_poly.type
_entity_poly.pdbx_seq_one_letter_code
_entity_poly.pdbx_strand_id
1 'polypeptide(L)'
;MPAKGRLVLWLLALGVPLLLLVAWWPSGKPKSRPTLPNPNGYDYFVKAGGALTGIWTNRMLSTVPLPDLQAYVAANQASLELAHEGLKYGSLSHFNPAYHAATKTYHFGDALLPLKRLGYLMSGQGRLAELEGDLAAAVDGYTTAMRYAQEACRGGVTVERWELMRVEQVSLTELRRLLPLSEAANVRRSLIGLQKLDASHEQPSVNIESEEAWISQAFPVWRRVMLQFHPTSRSGLRQHRHNLVNDVNALQVDRRRAIVEAAARLFELEKGRRPTGYADLVPAYLPAAPLDPTTGKEIAHPF
;
A
#
# COMPACT_ATOMS: atom_id res chain seq x y z
N MET A 1 -20.61 38.69 48.38
CA MET A 1 -20.18 37.38 47.87
C MET A 1 -18.66 37.34 47.80
N PRO A 2 -18.00 36.32 48.39
CA PRO A 2 -16.54 36.25 48.43
C PRO A 2 -15.98 36.16 47.00
N ALA A 3 -14.84 36.81 46.74
CA ALA A 3 -14.19 36.89 45.43
C ALA A 3 -14.02 35.52 44.73
N LYS A 4 -13.94 34.43 45.51
CA LYS A 4 -13.90 33.04 45.03
C LYS A 4 -15.15 32.62 44.25
N GLY A 5 -16.34 33.10 44.64
CA GLY A 5 -17.59 32.77 43.95
C GLY A 5 -17.71 33.40 42.56
N ARG A 6 -17.15 34.62 42.38
CA ARG A 6 -17.12 35.30 41.08
C ARG A 6 -16.17 34.60 40.10
N LEU A 7 -15.01 34.14 40.57
CA LEU A 7 -14.03 33.42 39.75
C LEU A 7 -14.62 32.11 39.18
N VAL A 8 -15.32 31.33 40.03
CA VAL A 8 -15.99 30.09 39.60
C VAL A 8 -17.06 30.37 38.55
N LEU A 9 -17.86 31.43 38.73
CA LEU A 9 -18.85 31.87 37.76
C LEU A 9 -18.22 32.26 36.42
N TRP A 10 -17.09 32.97 36.41
CA TRP A 10 -16.37 33.32 35.18
C TRP A 10 -15.77 32.11 34.47
N LEU A 11 -15.19 31.15 35.21
CA LEU A 11 -14.66 29.92 34.64
C LEU A 11 -15.77 29.06 34.02
N LEU A 12 -16.95 29.00 34.63
CA LEU A 12 -18.10 28.31 34.05
C LEU A 12 -18.68 29.07 32.84
N ALA A 13 -18.79 30.40 32.94
CA ALA A 13 -19.35 31.25 31.89
C ALA A 13 -18.49 31.28 30.61
N LEU A 14 -17.17 31.10 30.72
CA LEU A 14 -16.27 31.05 29.56
C LEU A 14 -15.89 29.62 29.16
N GLY A 15 -15.77 28.72 30.14
CA GLY A 15 -15.39 27.32 29.90
C GLY A 15 -16.48 26.52 29.20
N VAL A 16 -17.76 26.71 29.55
CA VAL A 16 -18.87 25.98 28.94
C VAL A 16 -19.05 26.37 27.46
N PRO A 17 -19.09 27.66 27.07
CA PRO A 17 -19.15 28.04 25.67
C PRO A 17 -17.95 27.55 24.87
N LEU A 18 -16.73 27.60 25.43
CA LEU A 18 -15.55 27.10 24.74
C LEU A 18 -15.61 25.58 24.52
N LEU A 19 -16.05 24.81 25.52
CA LEU A 19 -16.27 23.37 25.40
C LEU A 19 -17.37 23.05 24.38
N LEU A 20 -18.47 23.81 24.38
CA LEU A 20 -19.54 23.65 23.40
C LEU A 20 -19.08 24.03 22.00
N LEU A 21 -18.29 25.09 21.85
CA LEU A 21 -17.77 25.57 20.57
C LEU A 21 -16.70 24.61 20.03
N VAL A 22 -15.92 23.95 20.88
CA VAL A 22 -15.02 22.85 20.50
C VAL A 22 -15.78 21.56 20.17
N ALA A 23 -16.87 21.27 20.89
CA ALA A 23 -17.72 20.10 20.64
C ALA A 23 -18.59 20.27 19.37
N TRP A 24 -18.99 21.50 19.06
CA TRP A 24 -19.73 21.90 17.86
C TRP A 24 -18.85 22.42 16.74
N TRP A 25 -17.52 22.55 16.96
CA TRP A 25 -16.61 22.93 15.88
C TRP A 25 -16.82 21.90 14.79
N PRO A 26 -17.23 22.33 13.58
CA PRO A 26 -17.57 21.39 12.52
C PRO A 26 -16.30 20.64 12.18
N SER A 27 -16.16 19.46 12.80
CA SER A 27 -15.43 18.34 12.23
C SER A 27 -16.10 18.19 10.88
N GLY A 28 -15.45 18.63 9.80
CA GLY A 28 -16.06 18.66 8.47
C GLY A 28 -16.83 17.36 8.26
N LYS A 29 -18.08 17.44 7.76
CA LYS A 29 -18.95 16.28 7.63
C LYS A 29 -18.10 15.13 7.07
N PRO A 30 -18.02 13.98 7.76
CA PRO A 30 -17.17 12.89 7.29
C PRO A 30 -17.60 12.61 5.86
N LYS A 31 -16.64 12.68 4.92
CA LYS A 31 -16.92 12.38 3.51
C LYS A 31 -17.61 11.01 3.48
N SER A 32 -18.71 10.91 2.75
CA SER A 32 -19.43 9.65 2.61
C SER A 32 -18.43 8.61 2.11
N ARG A 33 -18.22 7.55 2.89
CA ARG A 33 -17.31 6.49 2.48
C ARG A 33 -17.83 5.81 1.20
N PRO A 34 -16.94 5.36 0.31
CA PRO A 34 -17.35 4.57 -0.84
C PRO A 34 -18.13 3.34 -0.37
N THR A 35 -19.12 2.93 -1.14
CA THR A 35 -19.81 1.66 -0.90
C THR A 35 -18.82 0.52 -1.10
N LEU A 36 -18.80 -0.43 -0.18
CA LEU A 36 -17.93 -1.61 -0.27
C LEU A 36 -18.33 -2.44 -1.51
N PRO A 37 -17.35 -2.95 -2.28
CA PRO A 37 -17.64 -3.90 -3.35
C PRO A 37 -18.38 -5.14 -2.81
N ASN A 38 -19.23 -5.76 -3.63
CA ASN A 38 -19.89 -7.02 -3.27
C ASN A 38 -19.86 -7.99 -4.46
N PRO A 39 -19.02 -9.04 -4.42
CA PRO A 39 -18.08 -9.38 -3.36
C PRO A 39 -16.89 -8.40 -3.24
N ASN A 40 -16.27 -8.34 -2.05
CA ASN A 40 -15.09 -7.50 -1.76
C ASN A 40 -13.81 -8.35 -1.72
N GLY A 41 -12.81 -7.99 -2.54
CA GLY A 41 -11.51 -8.67 -2.57
C GLY A 41 -10.80 -8.66 -1.21
N TYR A 42 -10.97 -7.61 -0.40
CA TYR A 42 -10.35 -7.49 0.92
C TYR A 42 -10.75 -8.64 1.86
N ASP A 43 -12.00 -9.12 1.80
CA ASP A 43 -12.48 -10.23 2.64
C ASP A 43 -11.74 -11.53 2.35
N TYR A 44 -11.44 -11.77 1.07
CA TYR A 44 -10.63 -12.92 0.65
C TYR A 44 -9.22 -12.80 1.19
N PHE A 45 -8.61 -11.61 1.15
CA PHE A 45 -7.26 -11.38 1.66
C PHE A 45 -7.17 -11.59 3.17
N VAL A 46 -8.12 -11.08 3.95
CA VAL A 46 -8.17 -11.29 5.41
C VAL A 46 -8.31 -12.77 5.73
N LYS A 47 -9.23 -13.47 5.04
CA LYS A 47 -9.43 -14.91 5.23
C LYS A 47 -8.18 -15.72 4.84
N ALA A 48 -7.54 -15.38 3.72
CA ALA A 48 -6.31 -16.02 3.26
C ALA A 48 -5.15 -15.79 4.24
N GLY A 49 -4.97 -14.55 4.70
CA GLY A 49 -3.96 -14.20 5.68
C GLY A 49 -4.17 -14.91 7.02
N GLY A 50 -5.42 -14.99 7.49
CA GLY A 50 -5.77 -15.66 8.74
C GLY A 50 -5.58 -17.18 8.71
N ALA A 51 -5.59 -17.79 7.52
CA ALA A 51 -5.35 -19.22 7.31
C ALA A 51 -3.87 -19.60 7.14
N LEU A 52 -2.95 -18.62 7.18
CA LEU A 52 -1.51 -18.89 7.01
C LEU A 52 -0.94 -19.74 8.13
N THR A 53 -0.06 -20.66 7.75
CA THR A 53 0.77 -21.46 8.65
C THR A 53 2.23 -21.01 8.56
N GLY A 54 2.94 -21.02 9.69
CA GLY A 54 4.31 -20.52 9.78
C GLY A 54 4.43 -18.99 9.85
N ILE A 55 5.64 -18.50 10.13
CA ILE A 55 5.92 -17.06 10.24
C ILE A 55 7.13 -16.73 9.39
N TRP A 56 6.88 -16.16 8.21
CA TRP A 56 7.92 -15.74 7.30
C TRP A 56 7.96 -14.22 7.16
N THR A 57 9.18 -13.71 7.04
CA THR A 57 9.46 -12.27 6.85
C THR A 57 10.19 -12.06 5.54
N ASN A 58 10.21 -10.83 5.03
CA ASN A 58 10.98 -10.48 3.84
C ASN A 58 12.44 -10.99 3.89
N ARG A 59 13.14 -10.80 5.03
CA ARG A 59 14.53 -11.26 5.18
C ARG A 59 14.67 -12.77 4.96
N MET A 60 13.67 -13.55 5.32
CA MET A 60 13.71 -15.00 5.16
C MET A 60 13.59 -15.38 3.68
N LEU A 61 12.78 -14.68 2.89
CA LEU A 61 12.58 -14.99 1.46
C LEU A 61 13.88 -14.95 0.64
N SER A 62 14.82 -14.07 0.99
CA SER A 62 16.08 -13.92 0.25
C SER A 62 17.18 -14.90 0.67
N THR A 63 17.08 -15.50 1.86
CA THR A 63 18.15 -16.35 2.43
C THR A 63 17.74 -17.80 2.65
N VAL A 64 16.47 -18.13 2.48
CA VAL A 64 15.95 -19.47 2.78
C VAL A 64 16.42 -20.49 1.74
N PRO A 65 16.77 -21.72 2.14
CA PRO A 65 17.01 -22.81 1.22
C PRO A 65 15.78 -23.14 0.36
N LEU A 66 16.01 -23.57 -0.89
CA LEU A 66 14.93 -23.93 -1.82
C LEU A 66 13.93 -24.96 -1.24
N PRO A 67 14.35 -26.06 -0.58
CA PRO A 67 13.40 -27.04 -0.04
C PRO A 67 12.46 -26.45 1.02
N ASP A 68 12.95 -25.52 1.84
CA ASP A 68 12.16 -24.87 2.89
C ASP A 68 11.14 -23.89 2.27
N LEU A 69 11.53 -23.18 1.19
CA LEU A 69 10.61 -22.32 0.44
C LEU A 69 9.52 -23.13 -0.26
N GLN A 70 9.89 -24.25 -0.88
CA GLN A 70 8.94 -25.19 -1.49
C GLN A 70 7.93 -25.69 -0.45
N ALA A 71 8.40 -26.16 0.71
CA ALA A 71 7.54 -26.64 1.77
C ALA A 71 6.60 -25.54 2.29
N TYR A 72 7.11 -24.32 2.47
CA TYR A 72 6.30 -23.20 2.95
C TYR A 72 5.22 -22.76 1.96
N VAL A 73 5.55 -22.67 0.67
CA VAL A 73 4.59 -22.34 -0.39
C VAL A 73 3.53 -23.44 -0.49
N ALA A 74 3.95 -24.71 -0.53
CA ALA A 74 3.04 -25.85 -0.60
C ALA A 74 2.08 -25.92 0.60
N ALA A 75 2.57 -25.68 1.81
CA ALA A 75 1.75 -25.68 3.02
C ALA A 75 0.68 -24.57 3.04
N ASN A 76 0.86 -23.50 2.25
CA ASN A 76 -0.04 -22.34 2.20
C ASN A 76 -0.73 -22.17 0.84
N GLN A 77 -0.76 -23.22 0.01
CA GLN A 77 -1.34 -23.17 -1.33
C GLN A 77 -2.81 -22.73 -1.33
N ALA A 78 -3.62 -23.22 -0.39
CA ALA A 78 -5.02 -22.82 -0.26
C ALA A 78 -5.20 -21.31 0.05
N SER A 79 -4.27 -20.71 0.81
CA SER A 79 -4.28 -19.27 1.08
C SER A 79 -3.91 -18.45 -0.16
N LEU A 80 -2.95 -18.93 -0.96
CA LEU A 80 -2.59 -18.31 -2.23
C LEU A 80 -3.78 -18.34 -3.21
N GLU A 81 -4.41 -19.48 -3.38
CA GLU A 81 -5.60 -19.63 -4.24
C GLU A 81 -6.73 -18.68 -3.83
N LEU A 82 -6.98 -18.58 -2.53
CA LEU A 82 -8.00 -17.67 -2.00
C LEU A 82 -7.63 -16.20 -2.24
N ALA A 83 -6.35 -15.84 -2.11
CA ALA A 83 -5.88 -14.48 -2.43
C ALA A 83 -6.01 -14.18 -3.93
N HIS A 84 -5.70 -15.13 -4.81
CA HIS A 84 -5.90 -15.00 -6.25
C HIS A 84 -7.38 -14.84 -6.61
N GLU A 85 -8.29 -15.52 -5.90
CA GLU A 85 -9.73 -15.30 -6.06
C GLU A 85 -10.11 -13.86 -5.68
N GLY A 86 -9.59 -13.34 -4.56
CA GLY A 86 -9.81 -11.96 -4.12
C GLY A 86 -9.39 -10.92 -5.15
N LEU A 87 -8.31 -11.17 -5.89
CA LEU A 87 -7.82 -10.29 -6.96
C LEU A 87 -8.75 -10.19 -8.19
N LYS A 88 -9.80 -11.01 -8.27
CA LYS A 88 -10.82 -10.91 -9.33
C LYS A 88 -11.84 -9.81 -9.05
N TYR A 89 -11.91 -9.31 -7.81
CA TYR A 89 -12.91 -8.36 -7.35
C TYR A 89 -12.29 -6.99 -7.04
N GLY A 90 -13.14 -5.97 -6.99
CA GLY A 90 -12.76 -4.69 -6.39
C GLY A 90 -12.46 -4.90 -4.91
N SER A 91 -11.41 -4.27 -4.40
CA SER A 91 -11.03 -4.35 -2.99
C SER A 91 -11.20 -3.00 -2.31
N LEU A 92 -11.77 -2.98 -1.12
CA LEU A 92 -11.78 -1.79 -0.27
C LEU A 92 -11.65 -2.25 1.18
N SER A 93 -10.66 -1.73 1.90
CA SER A 93 -10.42 -2.10 3.30
C SER A 93 -11.66 -1.83 4.15
N HIS A 94 -12.11 -2.86 4.87
CA HIS A 94 -13.23 -2.78 5.81
C HIS A 94 -12.79 -2.10 7.10
N PHE A 95 -12.46 -0.82 7.03
CA PHE A 95 -12.12 -0.11 8.25
C PHE A 95 -13.38 0.31 9.00
N ASN A 96 -14.10 -0.64 9.58
CA ASN A 96 -15.36 -0.42 10.28
C ASN A 96 -15.11 -0.10 11.78
N PRO A 97 -15.42 1.12 12.25
CA PRO A 97 -15.27 1.49 13.66
C PRO A 97 -16.10 0.60 14.60
N ALA A 98 -17.22 0.06 14.13
CA ALA A 98 -18.06 -0.83 14.93
C ALA A 98 -17.37 -2.18 15.20
N TYR A 99 -16.58 -2.68 14.25
CA TYR A 99 -15.79 -3.91 14.42
C TYR A 99 -14.75 -3.72 15.53
N HIS A 100 -14.08 -2.57 15.56
CA HIS A 100 -13.13 -2.22 16.62
C HIS A 100 -13.74 -1.99 18.00
N ALA A 101 -14.92 -1.37 18.07
CA ALA A 101 -15.60 -1.14 19.34
C ALA A 101 -15.97 -2.46 20.03
N ALA A 102 -16.28 -3.50 19.24
CA ALA A 102 -16.62 -4.83 19.73
C ALA A 102 -15.38 -5.65 20.14
N THR A 103 -14.28 -5.62 19.38
CA THR A 103 -13.12 -6.50 19.63
C THR A 103 -12.07 -5.92 20.57
N LYS A 104 -12.05 -4.60 20.81
CA LYS A 104 -11.00 -3.87 21.56
C LYS A 104 -9.56 -4.09 21.06
N THR A 105 -9.37 -4.85 19.99
CA THR A 105 -8.08 -5.06 19.35
C THR A 105 -7.87 -4.03 18.26
N TYR A 106 -6.67 -3.46 18.26
CA TYR A 106 -6.17 -2.71 17.12
C TYR A 106 -6.17 -3.65 15.90
N HIS A 107 -6.91 -3.33 14.82
CA HIS A 107 -6.89 -4.01 13.49
C HIS A 107 -5.47 -4.35 13.00
N PHE A 108 -4.49 -3.62 13.53
CA PHE A 108 -3.06 -3.82 13.36
C PHE A 108 -2.55 -5.25 13.66
N GLY A 109 -3.03 -5.89 14.73
CA GLY A 109 -2.56 -7.22 15.11
C GLY A 109 -3.23 -8.34 14.32
N ASP A 110 -4.57 -8.29 14.27
CA ASP A 110 -5.39 -9.41 13.82
C ASP A 110 -5.54 -9.49 12.29
N ALA A 111 -5.46 -8.36 11.58
CA ALA A 111 -5.62 -8.33 10.12
C ALA A 111 -4.35 -7.89 9.40
N LEU A 112 -3.72 -6.78 9.82
CA LEU A 112 -2.60 -6.21 9.06
C LEU A 112 -1.37 -7.12 9.01
N LEU A 113 -0.99 -7.75 10.13
CA LEU A 113 0.16 -8.65 10.15
C LEU A 113 -0.06 -9.89 9.26
N PRO A 114 -1.21 -10.59 9.34
CA PRO A 114 -1.56 -11.63 8.38
C PRO A 114 -1.55 -11.17 6.91
N LEU A 115 -2.13 -9.99 6.60
CA LEU A 115 -2.12 -9.44 5.24
C LEU A 115 -0.69 -9.21 4.73
N LYS A 116 0.19 -8.66 5.57
CA LYS A 116 1.59 -8.46 5.21
C LYS A 116 2.30 -9.79 4.94
N ARG A 117 2.07 -10.81 5.79
CA ARG A 117 2.64 -12.16 5.61
C ARG A 117 2.14 -12.82 4.34
N LEU A 118 0.86 -12.66 4.01
CA LEU A 118 0.28 -13.14 2.75
C LEU A 118 0.98 -12.49 1.55
N GLY A 119 1.23 -11.18 1.62
CA GLY A 119 2.00 -10.49 0.59
C GLY A 119 3.40 -11.06 0.39
N TYR A 120 4.11 -11.35 1.49
CA TYR A 120 5.42 -12.02 1.43
C TYR A 120 5.34 -13.45 0.92
N LEU A 121 4.30 -14.21 1.25
CA LEU A 121 4.08 -15.54 0.67
C LEU A 121 3.91 -15.43 -0.86
N MET A 122 3.14 -14.45 -1.35
CA MET A 122 2.97 -14.22 -2.79
C MET A 122 4.30 -13.83 -3.47
N SER A 123 5.11 -12.97 -2.86
CA SER A 123 6.48 -12.71 -3.35
C SER A 123 7.34 -13.98 -3.31
N GLY A 124 7.16 -14.82 -2.29
CA GLY A 124 7.82 -16.11 -2.14
C GLY A 124 7.49 -17.10 -3.26
N GLN A 125 6.26 -17.09 -3.78
CA GLN A 125 5.88 -17.87 -4.96
C GLN A 125 6.66 -17.42 -6.21
N GLY A 126 6.84 -16.11 -6.40
CA GLY A 126 7.69 -15.58 -7.47
C GLY A 126 9.16 -16.00 -7.30
N ARG A 127 9.67 -15.96 -6.07
CA ARG A 127 11.03 -16.40 -5.75
C ARG A 127 11.23 -17.90 -5.96
N LEU A 128 10.22 -18.71 -5.65
CA LEU A 128 10.27 -20.15 -5.85
C LEU A 128 10.41 -20.46 -7.35
N ALA A 129 9.53 -19.89 -8.17
CA ALA A 129 9.59 -20.04 -9.63
C ALA A 129 10.95 -19.61 -10.20
N GLU A 130 11.53 -18.53 -9.68
CA GLU A 130 12.86 -18.09 -10.09
C GLU A 130 13.95 -19.13 -9.78
N LEU A 131 13.95 -19.68 -8.56
CA LEU A 131 14.92 -20.70 -8.15
C LEU A 131 14.77 -22.02 -8.92
N GLU A 132 13.56 -22.30 -9.41
CA GLU A 132 13.24 -23.44 -10.27
C GLU A 132 13.55 -23.17 -11.76
N GLY A 133 13.97 -21.94 -12.09
CA GLY A 133 14.34 -21.54 -13.46
C GLY A 133 13.17 -21.09 -14.33
N ASP A 134 11.95 -21.02 -13.81
CA ASP A 134 10.78 -20.51 -14.53
C ASP A 134 10.66 -18.99 -14.34
N LEU A 135 11.39 -18.25 -15.17
CA LEU A 135 11.38 -16.78 -15.14
C LEU A 135 10.02 -16.18 -15.50
N ALA A 136 9.21 -16.88 -16.31
CA ALA A 136 7.89 -16.39 -16.69
C ALA A 136 6.94 -16.41 -15.48
N ALA A 137 6.91 -17.54 -14.76
CA ALA A 137 6.14 -17.65 -13.52
C ALA A 137 6.69 -16.74 -12.41
N ALA A 138 8.01 -16.52 -12.34
CA ALA A 138 8.60 -15.59 -11.40
C ALA A 138 8.12 -14.14 -11.61
N VAL A 139 8.13 -13.66 -12.86
CA VAL A 139 7.61 -12.34 -13.25
C VAL A 139 6.13 -12.18 -12.85
N ASP A 140 5.32 -13.20 -13.13
CA ASP A 140 3.90 -13.20 -12.80
C ASP A 140 3.67 -13.20 -11.29
N GLY A 141 4.45 -13.98 -10.54
CA GLY A 141 4.42 -14.00 -9.07
C GLY A 141 4.72 -12.63 -8.46
N TYR A 142 5.82 -12.00 -8.85
CA TYR A 142 6.18 -10.68 -8.33
C TYR A 142 5.18 -9.58 -8.71
N THR A 143 4.66 -9.61 -9.94
CA THR A 143 3.65 -8.64 -10.39
C THR A 143 2.31 -8.84 -9.67
N THR A 144 1.92 -10.09 -9.43
CA THR A 144 0.73 -10.43 -8.64
C THR A 144 0.89 -9.97 -7.19
N ALA A 145 2.06 -10.15 -6.57
CA ALA A 145 2.32 -9.69 -5.20
C ALA A 145 2.22 -8.15 -5.08
N MET A 146 2.72 -7.40 -6.06
CA MET A 146 2.54 -5.94 -6.12
C MET A 146 1.07 -5.56 -6.26
N ARG A 147 0.32 -6.25 -7.14
CA ARG A 147 -1.11 -6.02 -7.32
C ARG A 147 -1.89 -6.28 -6.03
N TYR A 148 -1.60 -7.39 -5.38
CA TYR A 148 -2.14 -7.72 -4.06
C TYR A 148 -1.88 -6.61 -3.06
N ALA A 149 -0.63 -6.14 -2.94
CA ALA A 149 -0.29 -5.08 -2.00
C ALA A 149 -1.12 -3.80 -2.22
N GLN A 150 -1.34 -3.40 -3.47
CA GLN A 150 -2.19 -2.24 -3.79
C GLN A 150 -3.66 -2.47 -3.45
N GLU A 151 -4.21 -3.62 -3.83
CA GLU A 151 -5.64 -3.92 -3.59
C GLU A 151 -5.93 -4.14 -2.10
N ALA A 152 -5.02 -4.78 -1.36
CA ALA A 152 -5.20 -5.04 0.06
C ALA A 152 -5.09 -3.77 0.92
N CYS A 153 -4.47 -2.69 0.43
CA CYS A 153 -4.46 -1.41 1.15
C CYS A 153 -5.46 -0.37 0.62
N ARG A 154 -6.22 -0.67 -0.45
CA ARG A 154 -7.11 0.30 -1.11
C ARG A 154 -8.18 0.80 -0.13
N GLY A 155 -8.30 2.12 0.02
CA GLY A 155 -9.18 2.77 1.00
C GLY A 155 -8.83 2.51 2.46
N GLY A 156 -7.67 1.92 2.72
CA GLY A 156 -7.15 1.66 4.05
C GLY A 156 -6.56 2.91 4.71
N VAL A 157 -6.17 2.77 5.97
CA VAL A 157 -5.49 3.83 6.71
C VAL A 157 -4.00 3.93 6.37
N THR A 158 -3.34 5.00 6.83
CA THR A 158 -1.94 5.29 6.47
C THR A 158 -1.00 4.14 6.79
N VAL A 159 -1.27 3.44 7.89
CA VAL A 159 -0.39 2.37 8.35
C VAL A 159 -0.55 1.06 7.59
N GLU A 160 -1.75 0.74 7.10
CA GLU A 160 -1.96 -0.38 6.19
C GLU A 160 -1.22 -0.15 4.88
N ARG A 161 -1.32 1.08 4.35
CA ARG A 161 -0.59 1.49 3.14
C ARG A 161 0.92 1.34 3.33
N TRP A 162 1.49 1.86 4.42
CA TRP A 162 2.93 1.72 4.68
C TRP A 162 3.41 0.28 4.75
N GLU A 163 2.70 -0.59 5.46
CA GLU A 163 3.15 -1.97 5.64
C GLU A 163 3.03 -2.79 4.34
N LEU A 164 1.99 -2.56 3.54
CA LEU A 164 1.82 -3.25 2.25
C LEU A 164 2.68 -2.65 1.13
N MET A 165 3.02 -1.36 1.17
CA MET A 165 4.03 -0.78 0.29
C MET A 165 5.39 -1.48 0.39
N ARG A 166 5.76 -2.00 1.57
CA ARG A 166 6.99 -2.79 1.72
C ARG A 166 6.93 -4.10 0.94
N VAL A 167 5.75 -4.72 0.82
CA VAL A 167 5.56 -5.91 -0.03
C VAL A 167 5.69 -5.53 -1.51
N GLU A 168 5.09 -4.41 -1.92
CA GLU A 168 5.22 -3.87 -3.28
C GLU A 168 6.69 -3.58 -3.61
N GLN A 169 7.42 -2.91 -2.73
CA GLN A 169 8.83 -2.57 -2.90
C GLN A 169 9.72 -3.81 -3.05
N VAL A 170 9.55 -4.82 -2.19
CA VAL A 170 10.30 -6.09 -2.29
C VAL A 170 10.07 -6.77 -3.62
N SER A 171 8.80 -6.90 -4.03
CA SER A 171 8.44 -7.55 -5.28
C SER A 171 8.96 -6.78 -6.49
N LEU A 172 8.92 -5.44 -6.45
CA LEU A 172 9.47 -4.58 -7.48
C LEU A 172 10.99 -4.72 -7.60
N THR A 173 11.71 -4.76 -6.48
CA THR A 173 13.16 -4.97 -6.46
C THR A 173 13.54 -6.29 -7.13
N GLU A 174 12.87 -7.39 -6.78
CA GLU A 174 13.15 -8.69 -7.40
C GLU A 174 12.77 -8.72 -8.87
N LEU A 175 11.61 -8.15 -9.25
CA LEU A 175 11.20 -8.05 -10.64
C LEU A 175 12.23 -7.29 -11.49
N ARG A 176 12.72 -6.14 -11.01
CA ARG A 176 13.74 -5.34 -11.71
C ARG A 176 15.03 -6.12 -11.92
N ARG A 177 15.44 -6.95 -10.94
CA ARG A 177 16.62 -7.82 -11.07
C ARG A 177 16.44 -8.87 -12.17
N LEU A 178 15.21 -9.32 -12.44
CA LEU A 178 14.92 -10.29 -13.49
C LEU A 178 14.83 -9.68 -14.89
N LEU A 179 14.55 -8.38 -15.03
CA LEU A 179 14.36 -7.75 -16.35
C LEU A 179 15.54 -7.96 -17.32
N PRO A 180 16.83 -7.81 -16.92
CA PRO A 180 17.95 -8.02 -17.84
C PRO A 180 18.10 -9.48 -18.31
N LEU A 181 17.69 -10.42 -17.46
CA LEU A 181 17.80 -11.87 -17.69
C LEU A 181 16.60 -12.43 -18.47
N SER A 182 15.51 -11.67 -18.53
CA SER A 182 14.25 -12.09 -19.14
C SER A 182 14.29 -11.95 -20.66
N GLU A 183 13.62 -12.87 -21.33
CA GLU A 183 13.34 -12.79 -22.76
C GLU A 183 12.27 -11.73 -23.09
N ALA A 184 12.13 -11.38 -24.37
CA ALA A 184 11.25 -10.31 -24.83
C ALA A 184 9.78 -10.51 -24.39
N ALA A 185 9.29 -11.74 -24.40
CA ALA A 185 7.92 -12.06 -23.97
C ALA A 185 7.69 -11.73 -22.48
N ASN A 186 8.63 -12.11 -21.62
CA ASN A 186 8.57 -11.86 -20.18
C ASN A 186 8.77 -10.38 -19.84
N VAL A 187 9.70 -9.70 -20.52
CA VAL A 187 9.88 -8.25 -20.36
C VAL A 187 8.62 -7.48 -20.78
N ARG A 188 7.99 -7.87 -21.89
CA ARG A 188 6.72 -7.27 -22.35
C ARG A 188 5.60 -7.50 -21.34
N ARG A 189 5.51 -8.70 -20.77
CA ARG A 189 4.53 -9.01 -19.71
C ARG A 189 4.73 -8.14 -18.47
N SER A 190 5.97 -8.03 -17.99
CA SER A 190 6.36 -7.14 -16.89
C SER A 190 5.98 -5.68 -17.18
N LEU A 191 6.28 -5.18 -18.38
CA LEU A 191 5.98 -3.81 -18.79
C LEU A 191 4.48 -3.52 -18.71
N ILE A 192 3.64 -4.39 -19.28
CA ILE A 192 2.18 -4.25 -19.24
C ILE A 192 1.67 -4.30 -17.79
N GLY A 193 2.17 -5.24 -17.00
CA GLY A 193 1.81 -5.38 -15.58
C GLY A 193 2.14 -4.13 -14.77
N LEU A 194 3.37 -3.62 -14.91
CA LEU A 194 3.84 -2.42 -14.24
C LEU A 194 3.06 -1.16 -14.66
N GLN A 195 2.76 -1.00 -15.95
CA GLN A 195 1.93 0.11 -16.45
C GLN A 195 0.53 0.07 -15.86
N LYS A 196 -0.09 -1.11 -15.78
CA LYS A 196 -1.40 -1.28 -15.15
C LYS A 196 -1.37 -0.92 -13.66
N LEU A 197 -0.33 -1.37 -12.95
CA LEU A 197 -0.11 -1.04 -11.54
C LEU A 197 0.16 0.45 -11.31
N ASP A 198 0.84 1.12 -12.24
CA ASP A 198 1.02 2.56 -12.17
C ASP A 198 -0.27 3.31 -12.44
N ALA A 199 -1.11 2.84 -13.36
CA ALA A 199 -2.40 3.47 -13.62
C ALA A 199 -3.40 3.30 -12.46
N SER A 200 -3.33 2.20 -11.70
CA SER A 200 -4.28 1.87 -10.64
C SER A 200 -3.94 2.40 -9.25
N HIS A 201 -2.83 3.13 -9.10
CA HIS A 201 -2.34 3.56 -7.78
C HIS A 201 -3.32 4.51 -7.08
N GLU A 202 -3.46 4.30 -5.77
CA GLU A 202 -4.23 5.19 -4.90
C GLU A 202 -3.36 6.36 -4.44
N GLN A 203 -3.93 7.56 -4.40
CA GLN A 203 -3.25 8.76 -3.91
C GLN A 203 -3.11 8.71 -2.38
N PRO A 204 -1.97 9.14 -1.80
CA PRO A 204 -1.77 9.15 -0.35
C PRO A 204 -2.86 9.90 0.43
N SER A 205 -3.46 10.92 -0.20
CA SER A 205 -4.55 11.70 0.38
C SER A 205 -5.75 10.83 0.76
N VAL A 206 -6.05 9.77 0.00
CA VAL A 206 -7.17 8.86 0.31
C VAL A 206 -6.93 8.13 1.62
N ASN A 207 -5.70 7.66 1.88
CA ASN A 207 -5.36 6.97 3.13
C ASN A 207 -5.35 7.94 4.32
N ILE A 208 -4.89 9.18 4.11
CA ILE A 208 -4.91 10.25 5.12
C ILE A 208 -6.35 10.61 5.48
N GLU A 209 -7.22 10.78 4.50
CA GLU A 209 -8.65 11.05 4.72
C GLU A 209 -9.34 9.88 5.43
N SER A 210 -8.99 8.64 5.08
CA SER A 210 -9.51 7.43 5.73
C SER A 210 -9.08 7.34 7.19
N GLU A 211 -7.81 7.67 7.49
CA GLU A 211 -7.27 7.78 8.85
C GLU A 211 -7.99 8.87 9.65
N GLU A 212 -8.21 10.05 9.07
CA GLU A 212 -8.96 11.13 9.73
C GLU A 212 -10.40 10.74 10.03
N ALA A 213 -11.08 10.12 9.07
CA ALA A 213 -12.44 9.60 9.25
C ALA A 213 -12.48 8.59 10.39
N TRP A 214 -11.50 7.70 10.48
CA TRP A 214 -11.40 6.78 11.61
C TRP A 214 -11.10 7.44 12.93
N ILE A 215 -10.10 8.32 13.02
CA ILE A 215 -9.80 9.05 14.26
C ILE A 215 -11.06 9.76 14.75
N SER A 216 -11.86 10.31 13.84
CA SER A 216 -13.12 10.99 14.15
C SER A 216 -14.19 10.07 14.77
N GLN A 217 -14.20 8.78 14.39
CA GLN A 217 -15.19 7.77 14.79
C GLN A 217 -14.73 6.94 15.99
N ALA A 218 -13.44 6.61 16.06
CA ALA A 218 -12.86 5.74 17.08
C ALA A 218 -12.58 6.44 18.41
N PHE A 219 -12.38 7.77 18.40
CA PHE A 219 -12.03 8.52 19.60
C PHE A 219 -13.11 9.52 20.04
N PRO A 220 -13.41 9.60 21.34
CA PRO A 220 -14.30 10.63 21.87
C PRO A 220 -13.73 12.02 21.61
N VAL A 221 -14.61 13.02 21.54
CA VAL A 221 -14.26 14.43 21.21
C VAL A 221 -13.08 14.93 22.04
N TRP A 222 -13.07 14.72 23.35
CA TRP A 222 -11.99 15.21 24.22
C TRP A 222 -10.61 14.63 23.86
N ARG A 223 -10.55 13.36 23.43
CA ARG A 223 -9.30 12.71 23.02
C ARG A 223 -8.84 13.23 21.67
N ARG A 224 -9.77 13.53 20.76
CA ARG A 224 -9.48 14.20 19.47
C ARG A 224 -8.90 15.59 19.70
N VAL A 225 -9.49 16.36 20.61
CA VAL A 225 -8.98 17.67 21.02
C VAL A 225 -7.57 17.53 21.60
N MET A 226 -7.35 16.60 22.55
CA MET A 226 -6.00 16.38 23.08
C MET A 226 -4.98 16.03 21.99
N LEU A 227 -5.32 15.16 21.02
CA LEU A 227 -4.44 14.82 19.91
C LEU A 227 -4.09 16.02 19.02
N GLN A 228 -5.00 16.99 18.87
CA GLN A 228 -4.78 18.20 18.07
C GLN A 228 -3.91 19.25 18.79
N PHE A 229 -4.04 19.36 20.12
CA PHE A 229 -3.36 20.38 20.91
C PHE A 229 -2.06 19.89 21.57
N HIS A 230 -1.85 18.58 21.70
CA HIS A 230 -0.60 18.05 22.24
C HIS A 230 0.52 18.23 21.18
N PRO A 231 1.57 19.03 21.46
CA PRO A 231 2.57 19.39 20.45
C PRO A 231 3.26 18.18 19.81
N THR A 232 3.58 17.15 20.61
CA THR A 232 4.23 15.94 20.09
C THR A 232 3.30 15.08 19.22
N SER A 233 1.99 15.08 19.51
CA SER A 233 1.02 14.34 18.70
C SER A 233 0.79 15.05 17.38
N ARG A 234 0.71 16.39 17.38
CA ARG A 234 0.52 17.18 16.17
C ARG A 234 1.75 17.16 15.26
N SER A 235 2.95 17.35 15.80
CA SER A 235 4.18 17.25 15.01
C SER A 235 4.40 15.83 14.49
N GLY A 236 4.15 14.82 15.34
CA GLY A 236 4.18 13.40 14.96
C GLY A 236 3.24 13.09 13.80
N LEU A 237 1.95 13.44 13.89
CA LEU A 237 0.98 13.18 12.83
C LEU A 237 1.34 13.89 11.52
N ARG A 238 1.82 15.14 11.58
CA ARG A 238 2.27 15.87 10.39
C ARG A 238 3.49 15.20 9.76
N GLN A 239 4.48 14.82 10.56
CA GLN A 239 5.66 14.11 10.09
C GLN A 239 5.28 12.76 9.46
N HIS A 240 4.38 12.01 10.12
CA HIS A 240 3.88 10.74 9.60
C HIS A 240 3.21 10.90 8.23
N ARG A 241 2.33 11.88 8.06
CA ARG A 241 1.68 12.15 6.77
C ARG A 241 2.68 12.58 5.69
N HIS A 242 3.62 13.44 6.06
CA HIS A 242 4.67 13.89 5.14
C HIS A 242 5.54 12.70 4.68
N ASN A 243 5.95 11.84 5.62
CA ASN A 243 6.71 10.64 5.32
C ASN A 243 5.91 9.71 4.40
N LEU A 244 4.62 9.48 4.65
CA LEU A 244 3.77 8.66 3.77
C LEU A 244 3.76 9.20 2.34
N VAL A 245 3.53 10.50 2.17
CA VAL A 245 3.52 11.13 0.84
C VAL A 245 4.87 10.94 0.15
N ASN A 246 5.98 11.19 0.85
CA ASN A 246 7.31 11.01 0.30
C ASN A 246 7.59 9.55 -0.08
N ASP A 247 7.25 8.61 0.79
CA ASP A 247 7.48 7.18 0.57
C ASP A 247 6.65 6.65 -0.62
N VAL A 248 5.37 7.08 -0.73
CA VAL A 248 4.51 6.69 -1.86
C VAL A 248 5.03 7.27 -3.15
N ASN A 249 5.43 8.54 -3.16
CA ASN A 249 6.02 9.18 -4.33
C ASN A 249 7.33 8.51 -4.74
N ALA A 250 8.19 8.18 -3.78
CA ALA A 250 9.45 7.47 -4.05
C ALA A 250 9.19 6.08 -4.66
N LEU A 251 8.26 5.31 -4.10
CA LEU A 251 7.86 4.01 -4.66
C LEU A 251 7.26 4.15 -6.07
N GLN A 252 6.48 5.19 -6.32
CA GLN A 252 5.94 5.48 -7.65
C GLN A 252 7.04 5.85 -8.66
N VAL A 253 8.04 6.63 -8.25
CA VAL A 253 9.24 6.92 -9.07
C VAL A 253 9.98 5.62 -9.40
N ASP A 254 10.20 4.75 -8.41
CA ASP A 254 10.89 3.48 -8.63
C ASP A 254 10.13 2.57 -9.59
N ARG A 255 8.79 2.51 -9.46
CA ARG A 255 7.94 1.74 -10.39
C ARG A 255 7.99 2.31 -11.80
N ARG A 256 7.90 3.64 -11.95
CA ARG A 256 8.01 4.30 -13.27
C ARG A 256 9.39 4.12 -13.88
N ARG A 257 10.46 4.09 -13.08
CA ARG A 257 11.79 3.73 -13.55
C ARG A 257 11.84 2.28 -14.05
N ALA A 258 11.23 1.34 -13.33
CA ALA A 258 11.12 -0.05 -13.78
C ALA A 258 10.33 -0.19 -15.10
N ILE A 259 9.30 0.63 -15.31
CA ILE A 259 8.58 0.71 -16.59
C ILE A 259 9.52 1.14 -17.72
N VAL A 260 10.35 2.17 -17.50
CA VAL A 260 11.32 2.63 -18.50
C VAL A 260 12.41 1.59 -18.75
N GLU A 261 12.92 0.94 -17.70
CA GLU A 261 13.90 -0.15 -17.79
C GLU A 261 13.34 -1.33 -18.62
N ALA A 262 12.10 -1.74 -18.36
CA ALA A 262 11.44 -2.80 -19.10
C ALA A 262 11.21 -2.41 -20.57
N ALA A 263 10.75 -1.18 -20.84
CA ALA A 263 10.56 -0.70 -22.21
C ALA A 263 11.89 -0.60 -22.97
N ALA A 264 12.95 -0.08 -22.35
CA ALA A 264 14.28 0.01 -22.93
C ALA A 264 14.85 -1.37 -23.23
N ARG A 265 14.69 -2.33 -22.31
CA ARG A 265 15.14 -3.71 -22.51
C ARG A 265 14.37 -4.40 -23.64
N LEU A 266 13.06 -4.21 -23.72
CA LEU A 266 12.24 -4.77 -24.78
C LEU A 266 12.64 -4.19 -26.16
N PHE A 267 12.87 -2.87 -26.21
CA PHE A 267 13.40 -2.20 -27.40
C PHE A 267 14.75 -2.81 -27.82
N GLU A 268 15.68 -3.00 -26.88
CA GLU A 268 17.00 -3.58 -27.16
C GLU A 268 16.90 -5.00 -27.73
N LEU A 269 16.03 -5.83 -27.15
CA LEU A 269 15.80 -7.20 -27.62
C LEU A 269 15.18 -7.24 -29.02
N GLU A 270 14.31 -6.28 -29.37
CA GLU A 270 13.62 -6.26 -30.66
C GLU A 270 14.39 -5.54 -31.77
N LYS A 271 15.21 -4.54 -31.43
CA LYS A 271 15.93 -3.69 -32.39
C LYS A 271 17.43 -3.99 -32.45
N GLY A 272 17.96 -4.81 -31.54
CA GLY A 272 19.37 -5.15 -31.47
C GLY A 272 20.29 -3.97 -31.08
N ARG A 273 19.72 -2.86 -30.60
CA ARG A 273 20.45 -1.68 -30.09
C ARG A 273 19.73 -1.08 -28.90
N ARG A 274 20.45 -0.40 -28.02
CA ARG A 274 19.82 0.38 -26.94
C ARG A 274 19.07 1.59 -27.48
N PRO A 275 17.97 2.01 -26.83
CA PRO A 275 17.36 3.32 -27.11
C PRO A 275 18.37 4.43 -26.79
N THR A 276 18.23 5.60 -27.39
CA THR A 276 19.04 6.79 -27.03
C THR A 276 18.25 7.84 -26.25
N GLY A 277 16.93 7.66 -26.15
CA GLY A 277 16.03 8.59 -25.47
C GLY A 277 14.58 8.10 -25.51
N TYR A 278 13.67 8.85 -24.87
CA TYR A 278 12.24 8.53 -24.86
C TYR A 278 11.59 8.50 -26.26
N ALA A 279 12.14 9.24 -27.22
CA ALA A 279 11.66 9.23 -28.60
C ALA A 279 11.78 7.85 -29.30
N ASP A 280 12.73 7.01 -28.87
CA ASP A 280 12.84 5.63 -29.35
C ASP A 280 11.77 4.71 -28.72
N LEU A 281 11.25 5.06 -27.53
CA LEU A 281 10.32 4.25 -26.76
C LEU A 281 8.85 4.64 -26.96
N VAL A 282 8.58 5.92 -27.23
CA VAL A 282 7.24 6.48 -27.42
C VAL A 282 6.90 6.56 -28.93
N PRO A 283 5.69 6.18 -29.37
CA PRO A 283 4.58 5.61 -28.60
C PRO A 283 4.60 4.08 -28.53
N ALA A 284 5.58 3.42 -29.15
CA ALA A 284 5.53 1.99 -29.43
C ALA A 284 5.56 1.09 -28.18
N TYR A 285 6.36 1.46 -27.16
CA TYR A 285 6.52 0.70 -25.92
C TYR A 285 5.95 1.45 -24.71
N LEU A 286 5.95 2.78 -24.76
CA LEU A 286 5.40 3.66 -23.74
C LEU A 286 4.36 4.60 -24.35
N PRO A 287 3.18 4.80 -23.72
CA PRO A 287 2.18 5.74 -24.24
C PRO A 287 2.66 7.20 -24.19
N ALA A 288 3.49 7.55 -23.21
CA ALA A 288 4.16 8.83 -23.05
C ALA A 288 5.40 8.65 -22.15
N ALA A 289 6.29 9.65 -22.12
CA ALA A 289 7.41 9.66 -21.17
C ALA A 289 6.87 9.72 -19.72
N PRO A 290 7.20 8.76 -18.83
CA PRO A 290 6.74 8.79 -17.45
C PRO A 290 7.29 10.01 -16.71
N LEU A 291 6.45 10.66 -15.92
CA LEU A 291 6.83 11.84 -15.12
C LEU A 291 7.12 11.47 -13.67
N ASP A 292 7.99 12.22 -13.03
CA ASP A 292 8.20 12.19 -11.58
C ASP A 292 7.04 12.92 -10.88
N PRO A 293 6.29 12.27 -9.96
CA PRO A 293 5.16 12.88 -9.28
C PRO A 293 5.54 14.07 -8.39
N THR A 294 6.81 14.22 -8.03
CA THR A 294 7.29 15.32 -7.17
C THR A 294 7.75 16.54 -7.97
N THR A 295 8.35 16.34 -9.15
CA THR A 295 8.91 17.45 -9.96
C THR A 295 8.10 17.76 -11.22
N GLY A 296 7.25 16.85 -11.67
CA GLY A 296 6.52 16.96 -12.94
C GLY A 296 7.40 16.80 -14.19
N LYS A 297 8.69 16.48 -14.02
CA LYS A 297 9.65 16.28 -15.11
C LYS A 297 9.70 14.81 -15.51
N GLU A 298 10.21 14.50 -16.70
CA GLU A 298 10.45 13.12 -17.12
C GLU A 298 11.36 12.39 -16.13
N ILE A 299 11.07 11.11 -15.89
CA ILE A 299 11.91 10.26 -15.04
C ILE A 299 13.31 10.20 -15.64
N ALA A 300 14.33 10.56 -14.87
CA ALA A 300 15.71 10.43 -15.31
C ALA A 300 16.08 8.95 -15.46
N HIS A 301 16.54 8.56 -16.65
CA HIS A 301 16.97 7.20 -16.96
C HIS A 301 18.20 7.24 -17.88
N PRO A 302 19.31 6.53 -17.55
CA PRO A 302 20.43 6.37 -18.45
C PRO A 302 20.08 5.33 -19.52
N PHE A 303 19.96 5.77 -20.78
CA PHE A 303 19.70 4.88 -21.91
C PHE A 303 20.99 4.22 -22.43
#